data_AF-W2VYB2-F1
#
_entry.id   AF-W2VYB2-F1
#
_cell.length_a   1.000
_cell.length_b   1.000
_cell.length_c   1.000
_cell.angle_alpha   90.00
_cell.angle_beta   90.00
_cell.angle_gamma   90.00
#
_symmetry.space_group_name_H-M   'P 1'
#
loop_
_entity.id
_entity.type
_entity.pdbx_description
1 polymer ?
#
loop_
_entity_poly.entity_id
_entity_poly.type
_entity_poly.pdbx_seq_one_letter_code
_entity_poly.pdbx_strand_id
1 'polypeptide(L)'
;MRQLLVSRTEESRVINTVDDLMIHLTGADKHKPVRIRMRLIWVSEHTHKPWKFARLYFVDASAQESLEDMLQVFREPYEANSQEVDSLLLTATVWSAEIDSEFLPPPGQIVCINGYTNLKAYGGAICQLTTRFSQLSWEGQED
;
A
#
# COMPACT_ATOMS: atom_id res chain seq x y z
N MET A 1 -5.81 42.23 -14.57
CA MET A 1 -4.84 41.32 -13.93
C MET A 1 -5.60 40.11 -13.42
N ARG A 2 -5.39 38.92 -14.00
CA ARG A 2 -5.82 37.64 -13.43
C ARG A 2 -4.55 36.86 -13.14
N GLN A 3 -4.08 36.92 -11.90
CA GLN A 3 -3.06 35.99 -11.44
C GLN A 3 -3.69 34.61 -11.41
N LEU A 4 -3.32 33.79 -12.38
CA LEU A 4 -3.44 32.34 -12.30
C LEU A 4 -2.60 31.91 -11.09
N LEU A 5 -3.27 31.66 -9.97
CA LEU A 5 -2.72 30.83 -8.91
C LEU A 5 -2.60 29.43 -9.52
N VAL A 6 -1.48 29.18 -10.18
CA VAL A 6 -0.94 27.83 -10.26
C VAL A 6 -0.72 27.46 -8.81
N SER A 7 -1.67 26.72 -8.22
CA SER A 7 -1.40 25.95 -7.03
C SER A 7 -0.22 25.08 -7.41
N ARG A 8 0.97 25.49 -7.01
CA ARG A 8 2.15 24.66 -7.05
C ARG A 8 1.81 23.55 -6.06
N THR A 9 1.20 22.49 -6.56
CA THR A 9 1.01 21.26 -5.82
C THR A 9 2.43 20.91 -5.39
N GLU A 10 2.76 21.12 -4.12
CA GLU A 10 4.00 20.58 -3.60
C GLU A 10 3.97 19.11 -3.98
N GLU A 11 4.92 18.67 -4.80
CA GLU A 11 5.02 17.27 -5.20
C GLU A 11 5.17 16.50 -3.89
N SER A 12 4.07 15.84 -3.49
CA SER A 12 4.03 15.10 -2.25
C SER A 12 5.19 14.11 -2.27
N ARG A 13 6.02 14.14 -1.23
CA ARG A 13 7.16 13.24 -1.07
C ARG A 13 6.69 11.81 -1.37
N VAL A 14 7.38 11.14 -2.28
CA VAL A 14 7.10 9.74 -2.61
C VAL A 14 7.97 8.84 -1.75
N ILE A 15 7.34 7.90 -1.05
CA ILE A 15 8.02 6.84 -0.29
C ILE A 15 7.92 5.54 -1.08
N ASN A 16 9.07 4.88 -1.28
CA ASN A 16 9.18 3.69 -2.12
C ASN A 16 9.52 2.40 -1.37
N THR A 17 9.86 2.49 -0.08
CA THR A 17 10.27 1.35 0.75
C THR A 17 9.49 1.29 2.07
N VAL A 18 9.32 0.09 2.60
CA VAL A 18 8.64 -0.14 3.89
C VAL A 18 9.44 0.52 5.03
N ASP A 19 10.77 0.45 4.97
CA ASP A 19 11.66 1.08 5.95
C ASP A 19 11.52 2.61 5.97
N ASP A 20 11.52 3.26 4.81
CA ASP A 20 11.33 4.72 4.74
C ASP A 20 9.94 5.13 5.24
N LEU A 21 8.93 4.29 5.03
CA LEU A 21 7.58 4.51 5.54
C LEU A 21 7.55 4.41 7.07
N MET A 22 8.25 3.44 7.65
CA MET A 22 8.42 3.29 9.09
C MET A 22 9.18 4.48 9.72
N ILE A 23 10.24 4.94 9.06
CA ILE A 23 10.98 6.14 9.48
C ILE A 23 10.06 7.37 9.42
N HIS A 24 9.24 7.50 8.37
CA HIS A 24 8.27 8.59 8.27
C HIS A 24 7.25 8.56 9.40
N LEU A 25 6.70 7.38 9.72
CA LEU A 25 5.69 7.20 10.77
C LEU A 25 6.20 7.50 12.19
N THR A 26 7.49 7.29 12.43
CA THR A 26 8.13 7.51 13.73
C THR A 26 8.84 8.86 13.84
N GLY A 27 9.06 9.54 12.71
CA GLY A 27 9.77 10.82 12.63
C GLY A 27 8.94 12.06 12.96
N ALA A 28 9.62 13.21 12.98
CA ALA A 28 9.00 14.51 13.24
C ALA A 28 7.96 14.91 12.18
N ASP A 29 8.11 14.39 10.96
CA ASP A 29 7.29 14.74 9.80
C ASP A 29 6.10 13.79 9.56
N LYS A 30 5.76 12.90 10.52
CA LYS A 30 4.70 11.88 10.41
C LYS A 30 3.30 12.39 10.05
N HIS A 31 3.07 13.70 10.18
CA HIS A 31 1.79 14.35 9.86
C HIS A 31 1.74 14.88 8.42
N LYS A 32 2.89 14.97 7.74
CA LYS A 32 2.95 15.46 6.36
C LYS A 32 2.42 14.37 5.40
N PRO A 33 1.54 14.73 4.45
CA PRO A 33 1.06 13.76 3.48
C PRO A 33 2.18 13.30 2.57
N VAL A 34 2.29 11.99 2.38
CA VAL A 34 3.21 11.36 1.43
C VAL A 34 2.43 10.55 0.42
N ARG A 35 2.96 10.41 -0.79
CA ARG A 35 2.49 9.41 -1.75
C ARG A 35 3.28 8.13 -1.51
N ILE A 36 2.62 6.98 -1.48
CA ILE A 36 3.29 5.69 -1.34
C ILE A 36 3.34 5.03 -2.71
N ARG A 37 4.51 4.59 -3.16
CA ARG A 37 4.69 3.84 -4.41
C ARG A 37 5.37 2.53 -4.08
N MET A 38 4.69 1.40 -4.22
CA MET A 38 5.20 0.09 -3.79
C MET A 38 4.75 -1.02 -4.74
N ARG A 39 5.43 -2.16 -4.70
CA ARG A 39 5.09 -3.31 -5.54
C ARG A 39 4.07 -4.18 -4.83
N LEU A 40 2.91 -4.40 -5.45
CA LEU A 40 1.90 -5.31 -4.93
C LEU A 40 2.35 -6.75 -5.15
N ILE A 41 2.26 -7.60 -4.13
CA ILE A 41 2.63 -9.02 -4.25
C ILE A 41 1.46 -9.97 -4.14
N TRP A 42 0.44 -9.68 -3.31
CA TRP A 42 -0.83 -10.40 -3.38
C TRP A 42 -1.98 -9.59 -2.76
N VAL A 43 -3.19 -10.10 -2.97
CA VAL A 43 -4.42 -9.62 -2.35
C VAL A 43 -5.07 -10.78 -1.61
N SER A 44 -5.64 -10.54 -0.43
CA SER A 44 -6.50 -11.50 0.26
C SER A 44 -7.87 -10.90 0.57
N GLU A 45 -8.91 -11.73 0.48
CA GLU A 45 -10.28 -11.36 0.84
C GLU A 45 -10.52 -11.65 2.32
N HIS A 46 -11.18 -10.72 3.00
CA HIS A 46 -11.56 -10.87 4.39
C HIS A 46 -13.02 -10.49 4.59
N THR A 47 -13.68 -11.18 5.53
CA THR A 47 -15.06 -10.87 5.92
C THR A 47 -15.10 -10.50 7.40
N HIS A 48 -15.53 -9.28 7.69
CA HIS A 48 -15.88 -8.81 9.02
C HIS A 48 -17.35 -8.39 9.04
N LYS A 49 -18.23 -9.36 9.25
CA LYS A 49 -19.69 -9.27 9.01
C LYS A 49 -20.29 -7.95 9.54
N PRO A 50 -21.07 -7.20 8.73
CA PRO A 50 -21.51 -7.50 7.36
C PRO A 50 -20.53 -7.10 6.25
N TRP A 51 -19.34 -6.60 6.57
CA TRP A 51 -18.43 -5.94 5.63
C TRP A 51 -17.38 -6.90 5.05
N LYS A 52 -17.21 -6.86 3.74
CA LYS A 52 -16.04 -7.44 3.06
C LYS A 52 -14.96 -6.38 2.88
N PHE A 53 -13.70 -6.81 2.93
CA PHE A 53 -12.57 -5.97 2.54
C PHE A 53 -11.48 -6.81 1.87
N ALA A 54 -10.78 -6.17 0.94
CA ALA A 54 -9.54 -6.69 0.38
C ALA A 54 -8.36 -6.15 1.20
N ARG A 55 -7.41 -7.02 1.52
CA ARG A 55 -6.11 -6.61 2.05
C ARG A 55 -5.06 -6.80 0.97
N LEU A 56 -4.35 -5.73 0.66
CA LEU A 56 -3.27 -5.67 -0.32
C LEU A 56 -1.95 -5.71 0.43
N TYR A 57 -0.98 -6.45 -0.12
CA TYR A 57 0.33 -6.69 0.49
C TYR A 57 1.41 -6.16 -0.43
N PHE A 58 2.27 -5.30 0.12
CA PHE A 58 3.24 -4.55 -0.65
C PHE A 58 4.66 -4.76 -0.11
N VAL A 59 5.59 -4.87 -1.05
CA VAL A 59 7.04 -4.78 -0.83
C VAL A 59 7.57 -3.50 -1.44
N ASP A 60 8.84 -3.23 -1.19
CA ASP A 60 9.60 -2.15 -1.80
C ASP A 60 9.42 -2.11 -3.33
N ALA A 61 9.26 -0.91 -3.88
CA ALA A 61 9.01 -0.75 -5.31
C ALA A 61 10.17 -1.26 -6.19
N SER A 62 11.39 -1.31 -5.65
CA SER A 62 12.59 -1.76 -6.37
C SER A 62 12.93 -3.24 -6.17
N ALA A 63 12.09 -3.99 -5.45
CA ALA A 63 12.33 -5.41 -5.20
C ALA A 63 12.45 -6.18 -6.52
N GLN A 64 13.58 -6.87 -6.71
CA GLN A 64 14.00 -7.45 -8.00
C GLN A 64 13.55 -8.89 -8.18
N GLU A 65 13.19 -9.56 -7.08
CA GLU A 65 12.75 -10.94 -7.05
C GLU A 65 11.51 -11.12 -7.94
N SER A 66 11.34 -12.34 -8.45
CA SER A 66 10.14 -12.67 -9.20
C SER A 66 8.92 -12.64 -8.28
N LEU A 67 7.74 -12.42 -8.86
CA LEU A 67 6.50 -12.47 -8.09
C LEU A 67 6.31 -13.86 -7.46
N GLU A 68 6.71 -14.92 -8.14
CA GLU A 68 6.63 -16.30 -7.66
C GLU A 68 7.51 -16.51 -6.42
N ASP A 69 8.77 -16.05 -6.46
CA ASP A 69 9.68 -16.15 -5.30
C ASP A 69 9.14 -15.36 -4.09
N MET A 70 8.61 -14.15 -4.33
CA MET A 70 8.01 -13.35 -3.27
C MET A 70 6.79 -14.03 -2.65
N LEU A 71 5.95 -14.69 -3.45
CA LEU A 71 4.80 -15.43 -2.95
C LEU A 71 5.22 -16.63 -2.10
N GLN A 72 6.27 -17.35 -2.48
CA GLN A 72 6.83 -18.45 -1.68
C GLN A 72 7.35 -17.94 -0.32
N VAL A 73 8.04 -16.80 -0.32
CA VAL A 73 8.63 -16.24 0.92
C VAL A 73 7.57 -15.65 1.85
N PHE A 74 6.57 -14.96 1.32
CA PHE A 74 5.64 -14.18 2.15
C PHE A 74 4.25 -14.80 2.27
N ARG A 75 3.68 -15.34 1.19
CA ARG A 75 2.30 -15.83 1.18
C ARG A 75 2.19 -17.25 1.73
N GLU A 76 3.07 -18.15 1.34
CA GLU A 76 3.03 -19.55 1.81
C GLU A 76 3.14 -19.69 3.33
N PRO A 77 4.09 -19.02 4.03
CA PRO A 77 4.16 -19.11 5.48
C PRO A 77 3.14 -18.21 6.21
N TYR A 78 2.32 -17.43 5.51
CA TYR A 78 1.51 -16.36 6.11
C TYR A 78 0.55 -16.87 7.18
N GLU A 79 -0.10 -18.03 6.97
CA GLU A 79 -1.05 -18.57 7.95
C GLU A 79 -0.38 -18.90 9.29
N ALA A 80 0.87 -19.37 9.27
CA ALA A 80 1.63 -19.71 10.48
C ALA A 80 2.32 -18.49 11.09
N ASN A 81 2.82 -17.56 10.26
CA ASN A 81 3.77 -16.52 10.65
C ASN A 81 3.31 -15.09 10.28
N SER A 82 2.00 -14.86 10.20
CA SER A 82 1.42 -13.58 9.71
C SER A 82 2.02 -12.31 10.33
N GLN A 83 2.35 -12.31 11.62
CA GLN A 83 2.93 -11.14 12.29
C GLN A 83 4.34 -10.81 11.80
N GLU A 84 5.18 -11.82 11.61
CA GLU A 84 6.55 -11.66 11.11
C GLU A 84 6.51 -11.22 9.65
N VAL A 85 5.67 -11.85 8.84
CA VAL A 85 5.46 -11.44 7.45
C VAL A 85 4.94 -10.00 7.36
N ASP A 86 3.89 -9.66 8.12
CA ASP A 86 3.31 -8.31 8.10
C ASP A 86 4.31 -7.23 8.56
N SER A 87 5.32 -7.56 9.38
CA SER A 87 6.36 -6.60 9.80
C SER A 87 7.34 -6.22 8.69
N LEU A 88 7.43 -7.04 7.64
CA LEU A 88 8.30 -6.81 6.48
C LEU A 88 7.55 -6.16 5.31
N LEU A 89 6.24 -5.95 5.45
CA LEU A 89 5.36 -5.51 4.38
C LEU A 89 4.63 -4.23 4.77
N LEU A 90 4.17 -3.50 3.75
CA LEU A 90 3.04 -2.60 3.92
C LEU A 90 1.75 -3.36 3.64
N THR A 91 0.78 -3.28 4.55
CA THR A 91 -0.58 -3.78 4.32
C THR A 91 -1.57 -2.64 4.12
N ALA A 92 -2.35 -2.69 3.06
CA ALA A 92 -3.42 -1.73 2.81
C ALA A 92 -4.78 -2.42 2.83
N THR A 93 -5.73 -1.86 3.58
CA THR A 93 -7.12 -2.33 3.60
C THR A 93 -7.97 -1.48 2.65
N VAL A 94 -8.71 -2.14 1.76
CA VAL A 94 -9.73 -1.52 0.90
C VAL A 94 -11.10 -2.11 1.26
N TRP A 95 -11.98 -1.29 1.83
CA TRP A 95 -13.32 -1.70 2.23
C TRP A 95 -14.26 -1.86 1.05
N SER A 96 -15.25 -2.75 1.18
CA SER A 96 -16.25 -3.04 0.13
C SER A 96 -15.61 -3.46 -1.19
N ALA A 97 -14.46 -4.12 -1.10
CA ALA A 97 -13.71 -4.64 -2.23
C ALA A 97 -13.82 -6.16 -2.27
N GLU A 98 -14.15 -6.69 -3.44
CA GLU A 98 -13.98 -8.11 -3.78
C GLU A 98 -12.59 -8.30 -4.39
N ILE A 99 -11.99 -9.46 -4.16
CA ILE A 99 -10.60 -9.76 -4.55
C ILE A 99 -10.38 -9.76 -6.07
N ASP A 100 -11.44 -10.03 -6.83
CA ASP A 100 -11.50 -10.11 -8.29
C ASP A 100 -12.04 -8.81 -8.93
N SER A 101 -12.18 -7.75 -8.14
CA SER A 101 -12.56 -6.43 -8.64
C SER A 101 -11.54 -5.92 -9.66
N GLU A 102 -12.01 -5.52 -10.85
CA GLU A 102 -11.20 -4.88 -11.90
C GLU A 102 -10.54 -3.57 -11.41
N PHE A 103 -11.03 -3.01 -10.31
CA PHE A 103 -10.50 -1.81 -9.67
C PHE A 103 -9.31 -2.08 -8.73
N LEU A 104 -8.91 -3.34 -8.55
CA LEU A 104 -7.70 -3.70 -7.83
C LEU A 104 -6.51 -3.84 -8.77
N PRO A 105 -5.33 -3.33 -8.37
CA PRO A 105 -4.11 -3.57 -9.12
C PRO A 105 -3.79 -5.07 -9.18
N PRO A 106 -3.32 -5.59 -10.33
CA PRO A 106 -2.89 -6.97 -10.43
C PRO A 106 -1.58 -7.19 -9.65
N PRO A 107 -1.38 -8.36 -9.03
CA PRO A 107 -0.11 -8.72 -8.38
C PRO A 107 1.10 -8.54 -9.31
N GLY A 108 2.21 -8.07 -8.76
CA GLY A 108 3.45 -7.76 -9.45
C GLY A 108 3.58 -6.30 -9.90
N GLN A 109 2.47 -5.54 -9.96
CA GLN A 109 2.49 -4.15 -10.41
C GLN A 109 3.04 -3.18 -9.38
N ILE A 110 3.59 -2.08 -9.88
CA ILE A 110 3.92 -0.92 -9.05
C ILE A 110 2.67 -0.06 -8.89
N VAL A 111 2.25 0.11 -7.64
CA VAL A 111 1.03 0.82 -7.25
C VAL A 111 1.40 2.10 -6.52
N CYS A 112 0.83 3.21 -6.97
CA CYS A 112 0.80 4.48 -6.29
C CYS A 112 -0.48 4.63 -5.46
N ILE A 113 -0.34 4.77 -4.15
CA ILE A 113 -1.40 5.11 -3.21
C ILE A 113 -1.35 6.62 -2.98
N ASN A 114 -2.30 7.33 -3.58
CA ASN A 114 -2.38 8.79 -3.61
C ASN A 114 -3.13 9.37 -2.40
N GLY A 115 -3.88 8.54 -1.68
CA GLY A 115 -4.66 8.93 -0.53
C GLY A 115 -4.98 7.74 0.35
N TYR A 116 -4.92 7.96 1.66
CA TYR A 116 -5.14 6.94 2.67
C TYR A 116 -5.61 7.56 3.98
N THR A 117 -6.14 6.73 4.86
CA THR A 117 -6.44 7.04 6.25
C THR A 117 -5.81 5.99 7.15
N ASN A 118 -5.72 6.28 8.45
CA ASN A 118 -5.23 5.34 9.46
C ASN A 118 -3.85 4.74 9.18
N LEU A 119 -2.98 5.43 8.43
CA LEU A 119 -1.58 5.03 8.26
C LEU A 119 -0.88 5.05 9.63
N LYS A 120 -0.41 3.90 10.09
CA LYS A 120 0.25 3.74 11.40
C LYS A 120 1.14 2.50 11.44
N ALA A 121 2.07 2.51 12.40
CA ALA A 121 2.83 1.33 12.81
C ALA A 121 2.06 0.59 13.93
N TYR A 122 1.39 -0.51 13.59
CA TYR A 122 0.73 -1.36 14.58
C TYR A 122 1.76 -2.20 15.35
N GLY A 123 1.65 -2.22 16.68
CA GLY A 123 2.62 -2.90 17.54
C GLY A 123 4.06 -2.36 17.42
N GLY A 124 4.25 -1.19 16.79
CA GLY A 124 5.56 -0.59 16.54
C GLY A 124 6.36 -1.20 15.38
N ALA A 125 5.85 -2.23 14.71
CA ALA A 125 6.59 -2.96 13.67
C ALA A 125 5.81 -3.14 12.36
N ILE A 126 4.47 -3.15 12.40
CA ILE A 126 3.66 -3.51 11.24
C ILE A 126 3.09 -2.24 10.58
N CYS A 127 3.48 -1.98 9.33
CA CYS A 127 2.94 -0.87 8.54
C CYS A 127 1.54 -1.19 8.01
N GLN A 128 0.54 -0.42 8.41
CA GLN A 128 -0.84 -0.61 7.95
C GLN A 128 -1.51 0.71 7.60
N LEU A 129 -2.33 0.69 6.54
CA LEU A 129 -3.19 1.82 6.16
C LEU A 129 -4.55 1.36 5.66
N THR A 130 -5.48 2.30 5.54
CA THR A 130 -6.76 2.12 4.84
C THR A 130 -6.79 3.02 3.62
N THR A 131 -7.23 2.51 2.47
CA THR A 131 -7.36 3.29 1.23
C THR A 131 -8.65 2.93 0.48
N ARG A 132 -8.86 3.54 -0.69
CA ARG A 132 -10.03 3.37 -1.56
C ARG A 132 -9.54 3.16 -2.99
N PHE A 133 -10.34 2.48 -3.82
CA PHE A 133 -10.03 2.26 -5.23
C PHE A 133 -9.63 3.54 -5.98
N SER A 134 -10.37 4.63 -5.78
CA SER A 134 -10.10 5.92 -6.45
C SER A 134 -8.77 6.58 -6.03
N GLN A 135 -8.06 6.02 -5.05
CA GLN A 135 -6.77 6.51 -4.57
C GLN A 135 -5.62 5.60 -5.00
N LEU A 136 -5.93 4.47 -5.64
CA LEU A 136 -4.97 3.55 -6.23
C LEU A 136 -4.80 3.89 -7.71
N SER A 137 -3.56 3.84 -8.16
CA SER A 137 -3.17 3.92 -9.57
C SER A 137 -1.97 3.03 -9.75
N TRP A 138 -1.79 2.40 -10.92
CA TRP A 138 -0.65 1.52 -11.14
C TRP A 138 -0.09 1.66 -12.55
N GLU A 139 1.18 1.26 -12.69
CA GLU A 139 1.85 1.30 -13.99
C GLU A 139 1.16 0.35 -14.97
N GLY A 140 0.91 0.82 -16.20
CA GLY A 140 0.20 0.05 -17.22
C GLY A 140 -1.33 0.07 -17.10
N GLN A 141 -1.90 0.83 -16.15
CA GLN A 141 -3.32 1.19 -16.20
C GLN A 141 -3.50 2.25 -17.30
N GLU A 142 -4.13 1.88 -18.42
CA GLU A 142 -4.55 2.87 -19.42
C GLU A 142 -5.72 3.68 -18.83
N ASP A 143 -5.67 5.02 -19.00
CA ASP A 143 -6.71 5.97 -18.56
C ASP A 143 -8.01 5.85 -19.37
#